data_AF-A0A0F2JL11-F1
#
_entry.id   AF-A0A0F2JL11-F1
#
_cell.length_a   1.000
_cell.length_b   1.000
_cell.length_c   1.000
_cell.angle_alpha   90.00
_cell.angle_beta   90.00
_cell.angle_gamma   90.00
#
_symmetry.space_group_name_H-M   'P 1'
#
loop_
_entity.id
_entity.type
_entity.pdbx_description
1 polymer ?
#
loop_
_entity_poly.entity_id
_entity_poly.type
_entity_poly.pdbx_seq_one_letter_code
_entity_poly.pdbx_strand_id
1 'polypeptide(L)' 'MPFEEDLRKKDFLITAELLPPRGTEVTELLKQAEELKPYVDAFILQTEAVFDPDSFKYFMGGV' A
#
# COMPACT_ATOMS: atom_id res chain seq x y z
N MET A 1 21.27 -2.23 -4.48
CA MET A 1 19.87 -1.74 -4.53
C MET A 1 19.71 -0.68 -3.45
N PRO A 2 19.14 0.50 -3.75
CA PRO A 2 19.06 1.60 -2.79
C PRO A 2 18.32 1.23 -1.49
N PHE A 3 17.28 0.39 -1.56
CA PHE A 3 16.52 -0.01 -0.37
C PHE A 3 17.25 -0.99 0.56
N GLU A 4 18.04 -1.92 0.03
CA GLU A 4 18.83 -2.85 0.87
C GLU A 4 19.87 -2.11 1.71
N GLU A 5 20.44 -1.04 1.16
CA GLU A 5 21.41 -0.22 1.84
C GLU A 5 20.78 0.57 2.99
N ASP A 6 19.61 1.14 2.77
CA ASP A 6 18.83 1.84 3.79
C ASP A 6 18.47 0.93 4.97
N LEU A 7 18.07 -0.32 4.69
CA LEU A 7 17.78 -1.33 5.72
C LEU A 7 18.98 -1.64 6.63
N ARG A 8 20.21 -1.47 6.14
CA ARG A 8 21.44 -1.76 6.90
C ARG A 8 22.00 -0.54 7.61
N LYS A 9 21.73 0.68 7.11
CA LYS A 9 22.40 1.91 7.55
C LYS A 9 21.54 2.80 8.45
N LYS A 10 20.21 2.80 8.27
CA LYS A 10 19.32 3.69 9.01
C LYS A 10 18.86 3.02 10.31
N ASP A 11 18.75 3.80 11.38
CA ASP A 11 18.22 3.34 12.66
C ASP A 11 16.72 3.03 12.59
N PHE A 12 15.99 3.74 11.73
CA PHE A 12 14.59 3.49 11.42
C PHE A 12 14.26 3.93 10.00
N LEU A 13 13.18 3.37 9.45
CA LEU A 13 12.65 3.71 8.13
C LEU A 13 11.29 4.38 8.24
N ILE A 14 11.04 5.37 7.39
CA ILE A 14 9.75 6.01 7.18
C ILE A 14 9.18 5.47 5.87
N THR A 15 8.00 4.87 5.94
CA THR A 15 7.31 4.32 4.78
C THR A 15 5.93 4.92 4.63
N ALA A 16 5.43 5.02 3.40
CA ALA A 16 4.03 5.33 3.13
C ALA A 16 3.35 4.16 2.41
N GLU A 17 2.11 3.89 2.80
CA GLU A 17 1.26 2.93 2.11
C GLU A 17 0.49 3.62 0.99
N LEU A 18 0.54 3.03 -0.20
CA LEU A 18 -0.20 3.44 -1.37
C LEU A 18 -1.29 2.40 -1.63
N LEU A 19 -2.53 2.88 -1.68
CA LEU A 19 -3.70 2.06 -1.96
C LEU A 19 -3.91 1.97 -3.47
N PRO A 20 -4.17 0.77 -4.02
CA PRO A 20 -4.47 0.62 -5.43
C PRO A 20 -5.77 1.39 -5.74
N PRO A 21 -5.84 2.06 -6.90
CA PRO A 21 -7.05 2.77 -7.28
C PRO A 21 -8.15 1.78 -7.65
N ARG A 22 -9.40 2.25 -7.61
CA ARG A 22 -10.50 1.52 -8.24
C ARG A 22 -10.33 1.57 -9.76
N GLY A 23 -10.19 0.42 -10.40
CA GLY A 23 -10.00 0.31 -11.84
C GLY A 23 -8.53 0.45 -12.26
N THR A 24 -8.29 0.79 -13.53
CA THR A 24 -6.94 0.81 -14.13
C THR A 24 -6.29 2.19 -14.19
N GLU A 25 -7.02 3.25 -13.81
CA GLU A 25 -6.52 4.62 -13.84
C GLU A 25 -5.62 4.91 -12.63
N VAL A 26 -4.33 5.15 -12.88
CA VAL A 26 -3.30 5.27 -11.83
C VAL A 26 -2.72 6.69 -11.66
N THR A 27 -3.17 7.66 -12.45
CA THR A 27 -2.55 9.00 -12.50
C THR A 27 -2.51 9.71 -11.15
N GLU A 28 -3.62 9.70 -10.40
CA GLU A 28 -3.64 10.37 -9.09
C GLU A 28 -2.77 9.64 -8.05
N LEU A 29 -2.73 8.30 -8.09
CA LEU A 29 -1.87 7.51 -7.22
C LEU A 29 -0.40 7.83 -7.46
N LEU A 30 0.01 7.92 -8.74
CA LEU A 30 1.38 8.26 -9.10
C LEU A 30 1.75 9.70 -8.70
N LYS A 31 0.79 10.63 -8.80
CA LYS A 31 0.98 12.00 -8.32
C LYS A 31 1.22 12.05 -6.81
N GLN A 32 0.40 11.34 -6.02
CA GLN A 32 0.61 11.21 -4.57
C GLN A 32 1.98 10.58 -4.25
N ALA A 33 2.38 9.56 -5.01
CA ALA A 33 3.69 8.94 -4.83
C ALA A 33 4.84 9.94 -5.08
N GLU A 34 4.78 10.75 -6.14
CA GLU A 34 5.81 11.76 -6.41
C GLU A 34 5.85 12.88 -5.34
N GLU A 35 4.69 13.29 -4.81
CA GLU A 35 4.62 14.26 -3.71
C GLU A 35 5.23 13.72 -2.40
N LEU A 36 5.06 12.42 -2.12
CA LEU A 36 5.54 11.78 -0.89
C LEU A 36 6.99 11.30 -0.96
N LYS A 37 7.51 11.05 -2.16
CA LYS A 37 8.84 10.48 -2.42
C LYS A 37 10.01 11.18 -1.72
N PRO A 38 10.03 12.52 -1.54
CA PRO A 38 11.12 13.17 -0.81
C PRO A 38 11.13 12.87 0.70
N TYR A 39 10.04 12.33 1.25
CA TYR A 39 9.81 12.17 2.69
C TYR A 39 9.82 10.71 3.17
N VAL A 40 9.82 9.75 2.25
CA VAL A 40 9.72 8.31 2.57
C VAL A 40 10.90 7.54 1.98
N ASP A 41 11.34 6.53 2.71
CA ASP A 41 12.41 5.62 2.28
C ASP A 41 11.89 4.57 1.29
N ALA A 42 10.61 4.19 1.43
CA ALA A 42 9.93 3.25 0.54
C ALA A 42 8.41 3.43 0.55
N PHE A 43 7.79 2.99 -0.54
CA PHE A 43 6.35 2.80 -0.63
C PHE A 43 5.99 1.34 -0.44
N ILE A 44 4.95 1.11 0.36
CA ILE A 44 4.29 -0.19 0.51
C ILE A 44 3.04 -0.17 -0.36
N LEU A 45 2.87 -1.20 -1.20
CA LEU A 45 1.65 -1.36 -2.00
C LEU A 45 0.72 -2.35 -1.30
N GLN A 46 -0.45 -1.88 -0.91
CA GLN A 46 -1.48 -2.78 -0.38
C GLN A 46 -2.15 -3.52 -1.54
N THR A 47 -2.41 -4.81 -1.38
CA THR A 47 -3.37 -5.52 -2.24
C THR A 47 -4.72 -5.51 -1.55
N GLU A 48 -5.79 -5.07 -2.23
CA GLU A 48 -7.13 -5.23 -1.67
C GLU A 48 -7.45 -6.73 -1.53
N ALA A 49 -7.98 -7.11 -0.37
CA ALA A 49 -8.69 -8.37 -0.23
C ALA A 49 -10.05 -8.19 -0.90
N VAL A 50 -10.43 -9.10 -1.81
CA VAL A 50 -11.81 -9.18 -2.30
C VAL A 50 -12.69 -9.49 -1.10
N PHE A 51 -13.40 -8.49 -0.61
CA PHE A 51 -14.40 -8.64 0.44
C PHE A 51 -15.72 -8.98 -0.26
N ASP A 52 -16.06 -10.26 -0.32
CA ASP A 52 -17.41 -10.70 -0.65
C ASP A 52 -18.29 -10.55 0.61
N PRO A 53 -19.25 -9.62 0.63
CA PRO A 53 -20.10 -9.40 1.79
C PRO A 53 -20.92 -10.64 2.18
N ASP A 54 -21.27 -11.49 1.22
CA ASP A 54 -22.04 -12.71 1.49
C ASP A 54 -21.12 -13.80 2.05
N SER A 55 -19.90 -13.96 1.53
CA SER A 55 -18.85 -14.79 2.17
C SER A 55 -18.49 -14.29 3.57
N PHE A 56 -18.48 -12.98 3.81
CA PHE A 56 -18.22 -12.42 5.13
C PHE A 56 -19.38 -12.70 6.10
N LYS A 57 -20.64 -12.51 5.67
CA LYS A 57 -21.81 -12.89 6.48
C LYS A 57 -21.79 -14.37 6.81
N TYR A 58 -21.51 -15.24 5.83
CA TYR A 58 -21.37 -16.68 6.02
C TYR A 58 -20.28 -17.01 7.06
N PHE A 59 -19.09 -16.41 6.94
CA PHE A 59 -18.00 -16.56 7.92
C PHE A 59 -18.42 -16.11 9.33
N MET A 60 -19.17 -15.01 9.44
CA MET A 60 -19.67 -14.46 10.70
C MET A 60 -20.88 -15.26 11.27
N GLY A 61 -21.25 -16.39 10.67
CA GLY A 61 -22.35 -17.25 11.14
C GLY A 61 -23.74 -16.77 10.74
N GLY A 62 -23.84 -15.86 9.78
CA GLY A 62 -25.11 -15.48 9.15
C GLY A 62 -25.56 -16.55 8.16
N VAL A 63 -26.74 -17.11 8.41
CA VAL A 63 -27.49 -17.98 7.48
C VAL A 63 -27.86 -17.25 6.20
#